data_AF-A0AAD8H7H8-F1
#
_entry.id   AF-A0AAD8H7H8-F1
#
_cell.length_a   1.000
_cell.length_b   1.000
_cell.length_c   1.000
_cell.angle_alpha   90.00
_cell.angle_beta   90.00
_cell.angle_gamma   90.00
#
_symmetry.space_group_name_H-M   'P 1'
#
loop_
_entity.id
_entity.type
_entity.pdbx_description
1 polymer ?
#
loop_
_entity_poly.entity_id
_entity_poly.type
_entity_poly.pdbx_seq_one_letter_code
_entity_poly.pdbx_strand_id
1 'polypeptide(L)'
;MVVSVTCQLINPAETFGDIVIDYPYVECTSAAIQALSTFKKLYPGHRREEINLSIEKAASFIEKIQASDGSWYGSWAVCFTYGTWFGIKGLLAAGRSFSTCSSIRKAFDFLLSKQVASGGWGESYLSCQNKVNP
;
A
#
# COMPACT_ATOMS: atom_id res chain seq x y z
N MET A 1 15.04 -15.71 5.51
CA MET A 1 14.82 -16.67 4.41
C MET A 1 13.92 -15.97 3.41
N VAL A 2 14.44 -15.58 2.24
CA VAL A 2 13.61 -14.92 1.21
C VAL A 2 13.13 -16.03 0.28
N VAL A 3 11.85 -16.36 0.31
CA VAL A 3 11.27 -17.31 -0.65
C VAL A 3 11.10 -16.56 -1.97
N SER A 4 11.64 -17.12 -3.05
CA SER A 4 11.64 -16.47 -4.36
C SER A 4 10.23 -16.36 -4.93
N VAL A 5 9.93 -15.27 -5.63
CA VAL A 5 8.66 -15.11 -6.38
C VAL A 5 8.45 -16.23 -7.41
N THR A 6 9.52 -16.89 -7.86
CA THR A 6 9.44 -18.07 -8.74
C THR A 6 8.72 -19.25 -8.10
N CYS A 7 8.61 -19.31 -6.77
CA CYS A 7 7.83 -20.33 -6.10
C CYS A 7 6.32 -20.25 -6.43
N GLN A 8 5.79 -19.14 -6.96
CA GLN A 8 4.40 -19.17 -7.43
C GLN A 8 4.16 -20.05 -8.65
N LEU A 9 5.21 -20.40 -9.41
CA LEU A 9 5.08 -21.30 -10.55
C LEU A 9 4.63 -22.71 -10.14
N ILE A 10 4.85 -23.07 -8.86
CA ILE A 10 4.42 -24.36 -8.31
C ILE A 10 3.11 -24.27 -7.53
N ASN A 11 2.37 -23.17 -7.65
CA ASN A 11 1.06 -23.03 -7.02
C ASN A 11 0.11 -24.13 -7.56
N PRO A 12 -0.29 -25.11 -6.73
CA PRO A 12 -1.17 -26.18 -7.18
C PRO A 12 -2.65 -25.77 -7.12
N ALA A 13 -2.97 -24.63 -6.52
CA ALA A 13 -4.34 -24.15 -6.43
C ALA A 13 -4.75 -23.50 -7.75
N GLU A 14 -5.78 -24.06 -8.37
CA GLU A 14 -6.34 -23.55 -9.64
C GLU A 14 -7.19 -22.29 -9.45
N THR A 15 -7.74 -22.09 -8.24
CA THR A 15 -8.74 -21.05 -7.95
C THR A 15 -8.18 -19.85 -7.18
N PHE A 16 -6.96 -19.94 -6.65
CA PHE A 16 -6.35 -18.88 -5.82
C PHE A 16 -4.97 -18.49 -6.36
N GLY A 17 -4.75 -17.19 -6.53
CA GLY A 17 -3.45 -16.63 -6.90
C GLY A 17 -2.65 -16.16 -5.69
N ASP A 18 -1.33 -16.03 -5.86
CA ASP A 18 -0.43 -15.38 -4.90
C ASP A 18 -0.39 -16.04 -3.50
N ILE A 19 -0.51 -17.38 -3.40
CA ILE A 19 -0.63 -18.10 -2.11
C ILE A 19 0.65 -18.82 -1.63
N VAL A 20 1.64 -19.04 -2.50
CA VAL A 20 2.79 -19.90 -2.16
C VAL A 20 3.80 -19.21 -1.24
N ILE A 21 3.86 -17.87 -1.26
CA ILE A 21 4.81 -17.09 -0.46
C ILE A 21 4.09 -15.93 0.22
N ASP A 22 4.67 -15.46 1.34
CA ASP A 22 4.22 -14.25 2.02
C ASP A 22 4.81 -13.01 1.33
N TYR A 23 3.94 -12.21 0.69
CA TYR A 23 4.36 -11.01 -0.01
C TYR A 23 4.39 -9.79 0.90
N PRO A 24 5.30 -8.85 0.64
CA PRO A 24 5.15 -7.51 1.20
C PRO A 24 3.97 -6.80 0.53
N TYR A 25 3.02 -6.34 1.33
CA TYR A 25 1.81 -5.63 0.88
C TYR A 25 1.82 -4.17 1.33
N VAL A 26 1.13 -3.29 0.59
CA VAL A 26 1.02 -1.86 0.92
C VAL A 26 0.34 -1.67 2.27
N GLU A 27 -0.66 -2.51 2.58
CA GLU A 27 -1.49 -2.43 3.79
C GLU A 27 -0.68 -2.76 5.05
N CYS A 28 -0.02 -3.94 5.05
CA CYS A 28 0.82 -4.37 6.16
C CYS A 28 1.96 -3.39 6.40
N THR A 29 2.61 -2.93 5.32
CA THR A 29 3.72 -1.97 5.40
C THR A 29 3.26 -0.63 5.96
N SER A 30 2.14 -0.11 5.46
CA SER A 30 1.55 1.15 5.93
C SER A 30 1.14 1.08 7.41
N ALA A 31 0.52 -0.02 7.84
CA ALA A 31 0.15 -0.23 9.24
C ALA A 31 1.39 -0.26 10.14
N ALA A 32 2.46 -0.95 9.72
CA ALA A 32 3.72 -0.98 10.45
C ALA A 32 4.36 0.41 10.57
N ILE A 33 4.39 1.20 9.49
CA ILE A 33 4.88 2.59 9.53
C ILE A 33 4.08 3.42 10.55
N GLN A 34 2.74 3.32 10.50
CA GLN A 34 1.87 4.08 11.41
C GLN A 34 2.14 3.72 12.88
N ALA A 35 2.29 2.43 13.19
CA ALA A 35 2.62 1.97 14.53
C ALA A 35 4.00 2.45 14.99
N LEU A 36 5.04 2.26 14.16
CA LEU A 36 6.41 2.67 14.46
C LEU A 36 6.56 4.19 14.60
N SER A 37 5.89 4.96 13.75
CA SER A 37 5.88 6.43 13.80
C SER A 37 5.22 6.93 15.09
N THR A 38 4.13 6.30 15.52
CA THR A 38 3.47 6.61 16.79
C THR A 38 4.33 6.22 17.98
N PHE A 39 4.88 5.00 17.99
CA PHE A 39 5.76 4.51 19.04
C PHE A 39 6.99 5.39 19.22
N LYS A 40 7.67 5.79 18.14
CA LYS A 40 8.83 6.69 18.16
C LYS A 40 8.52 8.04 18.83
N LYS A 41 7.29 8.57 18.67
CA LYS A 41 6.88 9.81 19.32
C LYS A 41 6.72 9.64 20.83
N LEU A 42 6.18 8.50 21.26
CA LEU A 42 5.96 8.19 22.68
C LEU A 42 7.24 7.79 23.41
N TYR A 43 8.17 7.10 22.72
CA TYR A 43 9.39 6.55 23.28
C TYR A 43 10.63 6.94 22.45
N PRO A 44 11.00 8.24 22.42
CA PRO A 44 12.00 8.77 21.48
C PRO A 44 13.42 8.24 21.67
N GLY A 45 13.74 7.63 22.83
CA GLY A 45 15.03 7.04 23.14
C GLY A 45 15.18 5.56 22.75
N HIS A 46 14.09 4.85 22.41
CA HIS A 46 14.16 3.42 22.11
C HIS A 46 14.43 3.18 20.62
N ARG A 47 15.63 2.67 20.28
CA ARG A 47 16.02 2.21 18.93
C ARG A 47 15.69 3.22 17.81
N ARG A 48 15.83 4.51 18.10
CA ARG A 48 15.36 5.61 17.23
C ARG A 48 15.89 5.50 15.79
N GLU A 49 17.18 5.23 15.62
CA GLU A 49 17.79 5.17 14.28
C GLU A 49 17.31 3.96 13.47
N GLU A 50 17.17 2.81 14.11
CA GLU A 50 16.64 1.61 13.46
C GLU A 50 15.18 1.79 13.04
N ILE A 51 14.38 2.47 13.87
CA ILE A 51 12.99 2.80 13.55
C ILE A 51 12.94 3.80 12.38
N ASN A 52 13.78 4.85 12.38
CA ASN A 52 13.85 5.81 11.28
C ASN A 52 14.19 5.12 9.96
N LEU A 53 15.22 4.26 9.97
CA LEU A 53 15.65 3.52 8.78
C LEU A 53 14.56 2.57 8.28
N SER A 54 13.87 1.89 9.19
CA SER A 54 12.75 1.01 8.86
C SER A 54 11.61 1.77 8.19
N ILE A 55 11.21 2.92 8.75
CA ILE A 55 10.16 3.78 8.18
C ILE A 55 10.54 4.28 6.79
N GLU A 56 11.78 4.73 6.59
CA GLU A 56 12.23 5.27 5.30
C GLU A 56 12.28 4.19 4.20
N LYS A 57 12.75 2.98 4.54
CA LYS A 57 12.72 1.84 3.62
C LYS A 57 11.29 1.43 3.27
N ALA A 58 10.40 1.41 4.26
CA ALA A 58 9.01 1.06 4.09
C ALA A 58 8.25 2.10 3.24
N ALA A 59 8.49 3.39 3.45
CA ALA A 59 7.95 4.46 2.60
C ALA A 59 8.44 4.33 1.16
N SER A 60 9.75 4.10 0.97
CA SER A 60 10.34 3.87 -0.36
C SER A 60 9.72 2.66 -1.07
N PHE A 61 9.41 1.59 -0.33
CA PHE A 61 8.69 0.44 -0.88
C PHE A 61 7.28 0.84 -1.36
N ILE A 62 6.50 1.54 -0.52
CA ILE A 62 5.14 1.99 -0.87
C ILE A 62 5.18 2.86 -2.14
N GLU A 63 6.11 3.82 -2.23
CA GLU A 63 6.26 4.65 -3.43
C GLU A 63 6.60 3.81 -4.68
N LYS A 64 7.47 2.80 -4.53
CA LYS A 64 7.92 1.93 -5.63
C LYS A 64 6.80 1.05 -6.21
N ILE A 65 5.89 0.56 -5.38
CA ILE A 65 4.82 -0.36 -5.82
C ILE A 65 3.55 0.37 -6.28
N GLN A 66 3.53 1.70 -6.27
CA GLN A 66 2.41 2.49 -6.77
C GLN A 66 2.22 2.24 -8.28
N ALA A 67 0.97 2.07 -8.70
CA ALA A 67 0.62 1.96 -10.10
C ALA A 67 0.80 3.30 -10.84
N SER A 68 0.92 3.24 -12.17
CA SER A 68 1.13 4.43 -13.00
C SER A 68 -0.01 5.44 -12.94
N ASP A 69 -1.24 4.96 -12.70
CA ASP A 69 -2.44 5.79 -12.52
C ASP A 69 -2.52 6.46 -11.14
N GLY A 70 -1.59 6.16 -10.23
CA GLY A 70 -1.53 6.72 -8.87
C GLY A 70 -2.18 5.84 -7.81
N SER A 71 -2.80 4.72 -8.18
CA SER A 71 -3.43 3.80 -7.24
C SER A 71 -2.46 2.81 -6.60
N TRP A 72 -2.93 2.12 -5.56
CA TRP A 72 -2.32 0.87 -5.08
C TRP A 72 -3.35 -0.25 -5.10
N TYR A 73 -2.92 -1.44 -5.50
CA TYR A 73 -3.73 -2.64 -5.44
C TYR A 73 -3.93 -3.10 -3.99
N GLY A 74 -5.18 -3.38 -3.61
CA GLY A 74 -5.55 -3.94 -2.31
C GLY A 74 -5.62 -5.45 -2.37
N SER A 75 -4.88 -6.13 -1.51
CA SER A 75 -4.80 -7.60 -1.45
C SER A 75 -5.73 -8.20 -0.39
N TRP A 76 -6.19 -7.40 0.58
CA TRP A 76 -7.02 -7.88 1.70
C TRP A 76 -8.48 -7.40 1.64
N ALA A 77 -8.83 -6.54 0.68
CA ALA A 77 -10.20 -6.07 0.42
C ALA A 77 -10.32 -5.52 -1.01
N VAL A 78 -11.54 -5.20 -1.43
CA VAL A 78 -11.84 -4.64 -2.76
C VAL A 78 -11.59 -3.11 -2.77
N CYS A 79 -10.81 -2.56 -3.70
CA CYS A 79 -9.52 -3.07 -4.17
C CYS A 79 -8.55 -1.89 -4.20
N PHE A 80 -8.76 -0.96 -5.13
CA PHE A 80 -7.86 0.17 -5.34
C PHE A 80 -8.13 1.34 -4.40
N THR A 81 -9.39 1.63 -4.06
CA THR A 81 -9.72 2.62 -3.03
C THR A 81 -9.15 2.21 -1.67
N TYR A 82 -9.28 0.92 -1.35
CA TYR A 82 -8.71 0.31 -0.14
C TYR A 82 -7.18 0.37 -0.11
N GLY A 83 -6.51 -0.16 -1.14
CA GLY A 83 -5.04 -0.11 -1.24
C GLY A 83 -4.51 1.33 -1.23
N THR A 84 -5.17 2.24 -1.95
CA THR A 84 -4.78 3.65 -2.04
C THR A 84 -4.93 4.38 -0.72
N TRP A 85 -5.98 4.09 0.05
CA TRP A 85 -6.12 4.61 1.42
C TRP A 85 -4.91 4.23 2.28
N PHE A 86 -4.49 2.96 2.27
CA PHE A 86 -3.29 2.52 3.00
C PHE A 86 -2.02 3.18 2.47
N GLY A 87 -1.83 3.26 1.16
CA GLY A 87 -0.68 3.92 0.53
C GLY A 87 -0.53 5.38 1.02
N ILE A 88 -1.60 6.17 0.95
CA ILE A 88 -1.61 7.56 1.42
C ILE A 88 -1.30 7.62 2.92
N LYS A 89 -1.98 6.82 3.75
CA LYS A 89 -1.79 6.85 5.22
C LYS A 89 -0.37 6.47 5.63
N GLY A 90 0.24 5.50 4.95
CA GLY A 90 1.61 5.06 5.22
C GLY A 90 2.62 6.15 4.92
N LEU A 91 2.49 6.79 3.74
CA LEU A 91 3.38 7.89 3.35
C LEU A 91 3.25 9.11 4.26
N LEU A 92 2.02 9.50 4.63
CA LEU A 92 1.80 10.58 5.59
C LEU A 92 2.43 10.26 6.96
N ALA A 93 2.29 9.03 7.45
CA ALA A 93 2.88 8.60 8.72
C ALA A 93 4.42 8.55 8.68
N ALA A 94 5.01 8.32 7.51
CA ALA A 94 6.44 8.43 7.25
C ALA A 94 6.94 9.89 7.13
N GLY A 95 6.04 10.87 7.20
CA GLY A 95 6.39 12.30 7.12
C GLY A 95 6.41 12.87 5.70
N ARG A 96 5.92 12.11 4.70
CA ARG A 96 5.63 12.68 3.37
C ARG A 96 4.43 13.63 3.48
N SER A 97 4.33 14.58 2.57
CA SER A 97 3.20 15.50 2.49
C SER A 97 2.74 15.68 1.05
N PHE A 98 1.57 16.31 0.86
CA PHE A 98 1.08 16.67 -0.46
C PHE A 98 2.07 17.55 -1.25
N SER A 99 2.82 18.43 -0.57
CA SER A 99 3.81 19.29 -1.21
C SER A 99 5.09 18.54 -1.57
N THR A 100 5.53 17.59 -0.75
CA THR A 100 6.84 16.93 -0.92
C THR A 100 6.79 15.61 -1.70
N CYS A 101 5.62 14.98 -1.83
CA CYS A 101 5.51 13.64 -2.41
C CYS A 101 4.58 13.59 -3.62
N SER A 102 5.12 13.26 -4.79
CA SER A 102 4.35 13.11 -6.03
C SER A 102 3.39 11.91 -5.99
N SER A 103 3.77 10.83 -5.30
CA SER A 103 2.89 9.66 -5.12
C SER A 103 1.59 10.02 -4.41
N ILE A 104 1.64 10.86 -3.38
CA ILE A 104 0.43 11.36 -2.71
C ILE A 104 -0.42 12.17 -3.70
N ARG A 105 0.17 13.08 -4.49
CA ARG A 105 -0.61 13.89 -5.45
C ARG A 105 -1.33 13.03 -6.49
N LYS A 106 -0.61 12.09 -7.11
CA LYS A 106 -1.19 11.14 -8.08
C LYS A 106 -2.32 10.31 -7.46
N ALA A 107 -2.16 9.89 -6.21
CA ALA A 107 -3.19 9.12 -5.50
C ALA A 107 -4.46 9.94 -5.27
N PHE A 108 -4.33 11.24 -4.99
CA PHE A 108 -5.46 12.15 -4.90
C PHE A 108 -6.12 12.35 -6.27
N ASP A 109 -5.35 12.55 -7.34
CA ASP A 109 -5.87 12.65 -8.70
C ASP A 109 -6.67 11.39 -9.09
N PHE A 110 -6.13 10.21 -8.76
CA PHE A 110 -6.81 8.93 -8.93
C PHE A 110 -8.15 8.89 -8.19
N LEU A 111 -8.16 9.17 -6.88
CA LEU A 111 -9.39 9.13 -6.08
C LEU A 111 -10.44 10.13 -6.59
N LEU A 112 -10.03 11.35 -6.92
CA LEU A 112 -10.94 12.36 -7.46
C LEU A 112 -11.53 11.94 -8.81
N SER A 113 -10.74 11.30 -9.67
CA SER A 113 -11.22 10.80 -10.96
C SER A 113 -12.25 9.67 -10.86
N LYS A 114 -12.31 8.99 -9.70
CA LYS A 114 -13.19 7.84 -9.46
C LYS A 114 -14.41 8.17 -8.59
N GLN A 115 -14.59 9.43 -8.19
CA GLN A 115 -15.78 9.86 -7.46
C GLN A 115 -17.01 9.80 -8.37
N VAL A 116 -18.10 9.18 -7.90
CA VAL A 116 -19.37 9.14 -8.66
C VAL A 116 -20.20 10.40 -8.40
N ALA A 117 -21.21 10.66 -9.25
CA ALA A 117 -22.04 11.87 -9.17
C ALA A 117 -22.76 12.08 -7.82
N SER A 118 -23.03 11.00 -7.08
CA SER A 118 -23.61 11.07 -5.73
C SER A 118 -22.60 11.46 -4.63
N GLY A 119 -21.33 11.64 -4.98
CA GLY A 119 -20.24 12.00 -4.07
C GLY A 119 -19.52 10.81 -3.42
N GLY A 120 -19.94 9.58 -3.69
CA GLY A 120 -19.33 8.36 -3.15
C GLY A 120 -18.23 7.74 -4.01
N TRP A 121 -17.71 6.60 -3.54
CA TRP A 121 -16.80 5.70 -4.25
C TRP A 121 -17.33 4.27 -4.14
N GLY A 122 -17.14 3.48 -5.19
CA GLY A 122 -17.54 2.08 -5.20
C GLY A 122 -16.72 1.28 -6.20
N GLU A 123 -16.44 0.03 -5.86
CA GLU A 123 -15.71 -0.91 -6.70
C GLU A 123 -16.45 -2.25 -6.75
N SER A 124 -16.42 -2.90 -7.91
CA SER A 124 -16.88 -4.28 -8.05
C SER A 124 -15.81 -5.25 -7.57
N TYR A 125 -16.18 -6.45 -7.11
CA TYR A 125 -15.22 -7.52 -6.81
C TYR A 125 -14.36 -7.88 -8.04
N LEU A 126 -14.84 -7.61 -9.25
CA LEU A 126 -14.11 -7.80 -10.51
C LEU A 126 -12.83 -6.94 -10.56
N SER A 127 -12.74 -5.85 -9.79
CA SER A 127 -11.52 -5.05 -9.66
C SER A 127 -10.36 -5.87 -9.08
N CYS A 128 -10.64 -6.81 -8.16
CA CYS A 128 -9.63 -7.74 -7.63
C CYS A 128 -9.22 -8.78 -8.67
N GLN A 129 -10.20 -9.38 -9.36
CA GLN A 129 -9.93 -10.45 -10.33
C GLN A 129 -9.14 -9.95 -11.53
N ASN A 130 -9.58 -8.83 -12.13
CA ASN A 130 -8.98 -8.32 -13.34
C ASN A 130 -7.73 -7.46 -13.06
N LYS A 131 -7.48 -7.12 -11.79
CA LYS A 131 -6.40 -6.23 -11.36
C LYS A 131 -6.35 -4.92 -12.16
N VAL A 132 -7.51 -4.45 -12.59
CA VAL A 132 -7.72 -3.18 -13.28
C VAL A 132 -8.93 -2.47 -12.67
N ASN A 133 -8.85 -1.14 -12.59
CA ASN A 133 -9.97 -0.33 -12.15
C ASN A 133 -10.68 0.29 -13.36
N PRO A 134 -11.86 -0.22 -13.78
CA PRO A 134 -12.64 0.40 -14.85
C PRO A 134 -13.00 1.86 -14.53
#